data_AF-A0A7E6FGW5-F1
#
_entry.id   AF-A0A7E6FGW5-F1
#
_cell.length_a   1.000
_cell.length_b   1.000
_cell.length_c   1.000
_cell.angle_alpha   90.00
_cell.angle_beta   90.00
_cell.angle_gamma   90.00
#
_symmetry.space_group_name_H-M   'P 1'
#
loop_
_entity.id
_entity.type
_entity.pdbx_description
1 polymer ?
#
loop_
_entity_poly.entity_id
_entity_poly.type
_entity_poly.pdbx_seq_one_letter_code
_entity_poly.pdbx_strand_id
1 'polypeptide(L)'
;MNWTGEHRTFIVETFIKTNDSVTTTQRAFRLHFNLGRHDPVPARNTILLWVTNFRATGSALKRKSTGRPRTARTPENVAAVRASVQQSPRRSTFKCAQALRLSERSLRRILHNDLQIFKT
;
A
#
# COMPACT_ATOMS: atom_id res chain seq x y z
N MET A 1 0.20 22.18 2.13
CA MET A 1 -0.93 21.80 3.01
C MET A 1 -1.08 20.29 3.01
N ASN A 2 -1.28 19.70 4.18
CA ASN A 2 -1.57 18.26 4.29
C ASN A 2 -3.09 18.06 4.21
N TRP A 3 -3.57 17.37 3.18
CA TRP A 3 -4.98 17.03 3.06
C TRP A 3 -5.34 15.93 4.08
N THR A 4 -6.15 16.28 5.08
CA THR A 4 -6.69 15.38 6.10
C THR A 4 -7.74 14.44 5.52
N GLY A 5 -8.21 13.46 6.30
CA GLY A 5 -9.34 12.61 5.90
C GLY A 5 -10.61 13.44 5.67
N GLU A 6 -10.89 14.36 6.58
CA GLU A 6 -12.05 15.27 6.54
C GLU A 6 -12.12 16.08 5.24
N HIS A 7 -11.01 16.71 4.82
CA HIS A 7 -10.96 17.45 3.55
C HIS A 7 -11.37 16.57 2.37
N ARG A 8 -10.90 15.32 2.34
CA ARG A 8 -11.20 14.39 1.24
C ARG A 8 -12.66 13.95 1.26
N THR A 9 -13.19 13.63 2.44
CA THR A 9 -14.59 13.23 2.62
C THR A 9 -15.52 14.34 2.14
N PHE A 10 -15.30 15.58 2.58
CA PHE A 10 -16.08 16.72 2.15
C PHE A 10 -16.05 16.88 0.63
N ILE A 11 -14.87 16.79 0.00
CA ILE A 11 -14.75 16.90 -1.45
C ILE A 11 -15.53 15.81 -2.17
N VAL A 12 -15.41 14.56 -1.75
CA VAL A 12 -16.09 13.43 -2.40
C VAL A 12 -17.61 13.61 -2.30
N GLU A 13 -18.14 13.92 -1.12
CA GLU A 13 -19.57 14.15 -0.93
C GLU A 13 -20.08 15.32 -1.77
N THR A 14 -19.37 16.44 -1.74
CA THR A 14 -19.79 17.67 -2.44
C THR A 14 -19.71 17.50 -3.95
N PHE A 15 -18.70 16.79 -4.45
CA PHE A 15 -18.57 16.48 -5.87
C PHE A 15 -19.75 15.66 -6.38
N ILE A 16 -20.15 14.63 -5.63
CA ILE A 16 -21.32 13.80 -5.97
C ILE A 16 -22.61 14.64 -5.92
N LYS A 17 -22.79 15.47 -4.88
CA LYS A 17 -23.97 16.34 -4.71
C LYS A 17 -24.09 17.43 -5.79
N THR A 18 -22.98 17.88 -6.36
CA THR A 18 -22.94 19.00 -7.34
C THR A 18 -22.89 18.53 -8.80
N ASN A 19 -23.34 17.30 -9.08
CA ASN A 19 -23.36 16.70 -10.41
C ASN A 19 -21.98 16.68 -11.07
N ASP A 20 -20.95 16.27 -10.32
CA ASP A 20 -19.57 16.12 -10.76
C ASP A 20 -18.87 17.43 -11.22
N SER A 21 -19.32 18.58 -10.70
CA SER A 21 -18.69 19.89 -10.96
C SER A 21 -17.50 20.16 -10.03
N VAL A 22 -16.29 20.17 -10.63
CA VAL A 22 -15.03 20.50 -9.93
C VAL A 22 -15.05 21.94 -9.40
N THR A 23 -15.45 22.91 -10.22
CA THR A 23 -15.42 24.34 -9.86
C THR A 23 -16.38 24.63 -8.70
N THR A 24 -17.57 24.04 -8.72
CA THR A 24 -18.55 24.19 -7.65
C THR A 24 -18.04 23.56 -6.36
N THR A 25 -17.43 22.37 -6.46
CA THR A 25 -16.80 21.68 -5.32
C THR A 25 -15.69 22.51 -4.69
N GLN A 26 -14.81 23.12 -5.50
CA GLN A 26 -13.73 23.98 -5.00
C GLN A 26 -14.26 25.24 -4.30
N ARG A 27 -15.31 25.87 -4.84
CA ARG A 27 -15.95 27.03 -4.21
C ARG A 27 -16.58 26.66 -2.86
N ALA A 28 -17.34 25.56 -2.82
CA ALA A 28 -17.94 25.04 -1.60
C ALA A 28 -16.89 24.67 -0.55
N PHE A 29 -15.78 24.05 -0.97
CA PHE A 29 -14.65 23.73 -0.10
C PHE A 29 -14.05 24.99 0.54
N ARG A 30 -13.84 26.06 -0.23
CA ARG A 30 -13.34 27.33 0.31
C ARG A 30 -14.26 27.92 1.36
N LEU A 31 -15.56 27.93 1.09
CA LEU A 31 -16.55 28.47 2.02
C LEU A 31 -16.62 27.64 3.30
N HIS A 32 -16.60 26.31 3.18
CA HIS A 32 -16.73 25.41 4.32
C HIS A 32 -15.54 25.44 5.28
N PHE A 33 -14.31 25.56 4.74
CA PHE A 33 -13.08 25.63 5.54
C PHE A 33 -12.57 27.06 5.77
N ASN A 34 -13.41 28.08 5.50
CA ASN A 34 -13.09 29.50 5.68
C ASN A 34 -11.75 29.94 5.06
N LEU A 35 -11.47 29.45 3.85
CA LEU A 35 -10.20 29.67 3.16
C LEU A 35 -10.17 31.02 2.43
N GLY A 36 -9.12 31.79 2.66
CA GLY A 36 -8.83 33.05 1.98
C GLY A 36 -8.43 32.88 0.51
N ARG A 37 -8.21 34.00 -0.18
CA ARG A 37 -7.95 34.02 -1.63
C ARG A 37 -6.74 33.19 -2.04
N HIS A 38 -5.69 33.23 -1.24
CA HIS A 38 -4.41 32.57 -1.52
C HIS A 38 -4.29 31.20 -0.84
N ASP A 39 -5.29 30.81 -0.07
CA ASP A 39 -5.27 29.52 0.59
C ASP A 39 -5.43 28.39 -0.42
N PRO A 40 -4.68 27.28 -0.21
CA PRO A 40 -4.63 26.18 -1.14
C PRO A 40 -5.98 25.45 -1.17
N VAL A 41 -6.41 25.12 -2.38
CA VAL A 41 -7.58 24.28 -2.65
C VAL A 41 -7.13 23.07 -3.47
N PRO A 42 -7.71 21.88 -3.27
CA PRO A 42 -7.35 20.72 -4.07
C PRO A 42 -7.52 21.00 -5.57
N ALA A 43 -6.48 20.72 -6.35
CA ALA A 43 -6.51 20.90 -7.79
C ALA A 43 -7.51 19.91 -8.44
N ARG A 44 -7.95 20.21 -9.67
CA ARG A 44 -8.87 19.37 -10.45
C ARG A 44 -8.47 17.89 -10.44
N ASN A 45 -7.22 17.59 -10.78
CA ASN A 45 -6.75 16.20 -10.87
C ASN A 45 -6.71 15.51 -9.50
N THR A 46 -6.45 16.28 -8.43
CA THR A 46 -6.49 15.76 -7.05
C THR A 46 -7.91 15.37 -6.64
N ILE A 47 -8.89 16.22 -6.96
CA ILE A 47 -10.32 15.96 -6.70
C ILE A 47 -10.75 14.70 -7.44
N LEU A 48 -10.47 14.62 -8.75
CA LEU A 48 -10.83 13.46 -9.56
C LEU A 48 -10.17 12.18 -9.04
N LEU A 49 -8.89 12.23 -8.68
CA LEU A 49 -8.19 11.08 -8.11
C LEU A 49 -8.87 10.57 -6.82
N TRP A 50 -9.26 11.46 -5.91
CA TRP A 50 -9.94 11.07 -4.67
C TRP A 50 -11.31 10.46 -4.94
N VAL A 51 -12.09 11.04 -5.85
CA VAL A 51 -13.40 10.51 -6.24
C VAL A 51 -13.27 9.15 -6.92
N THR A 52 -12.30 8.99 -7.83
CA THR A 52 -12.04 7.69 -8.48
C THR A 52 -11.62 6.63 -7.47
N ASN A 53 -10.69 6.94 -6.56
CA ASN A 53 -10.29 6.02 -5.50
C ASN A 53 -11.47 5.63 -4.60
N PHE A 54 -12.31 6.61 -4.25
CA PHE A 54 -13.49 6.38 -3.44
C PHE A 54 -14.51 5.48 -4.15
N ARG A 55 -14.85 5.78 -5.41
CA ARG A 55 -15.77 4.95 -6.22
C ARG A 55 -15.25 3.52 -6.41
N ALA A 56 -13.93 3.34 -6.51
CA ALA A 56 -13.33 2.02 -6.73
C ALA A 56 -13.14 1.18 -5.44
N THR A 57 -12.87 1.82 -4.29
CA THR A 57 -12.41 1.13 -3.08
C THR A 57 -13.16 1.51 -1.80
N GLY A 58 -14.08 2.47 -1.87
CA GLY A 58 -14.75 3.05 -0.70
C GLY A 58 -13.87 3.98 0.14
N SER A 59 -12.61 4.20 -0.26
CA SER A 59 -11.67 5.08 0.46
C SER A 59 -11.09 6.15 -0.45
N ALA A 60 -11.10 7.39 0.02
CA ALA A 60 -10.41 8.50 -0.62
C ALA A 60 -8.91 8.58 -0.21
N LEU A 61 -8.46 7.73 0.71
CA LEU A 61 -7.07 7.73 1.17
C LEU A 61 -6.13 7.17 0.12
N LYS A 62 -4.90 7.69 0.11
CA LYS A 62 -3.82 7.09 -0.69
C LYS A 62 -3.60 5.66 -0.19
N ARG A 63 -3.68 4.68 -1.09
CA ARG A 63 -3.30 3.30 -0.77
C ARG A 63 -1.88 3.29 -0.23
N LYS A 64 -1.67 2.57 0.88
CA LYS A 64 -0.32 2.31 1.37
C LYS A 64 0.45 1.65 0.24
N SER A 65 1.61 2.22 -0.12
CA SER A 65 2.45 1.58 -1.12
C SER A 65 2.79 0.19 -0.60
N THR A 66 2.64 -0.83 -1.44
CA THR A 66 3.03 -2.22 -1.12
C THR A 66 4.55 -2.35 -0.90
N GLY A 67 5.30 -1.26 -1.05
CA GLY A 67 6.76 -1.22 -0.96
C GLY A 67 7.40 -1.84 -2.18
N ARG A 68 8.73 -2.01 -2.13
CA ARG A 68 9.45 -2.73 -3.17
C ARG A 68 8.98 -4.19 -3.20
N PRO A 69 8.59 -4.75 -4.37
CA PRO A 69 8.25 -6.16 -4.49
C PRO A 69 9.34 -7.06 -3.94
N ARG A 70 8.95 -8.10 -3.22
CA ARG A 70 9.88 -9.06 -2.62
C ARG A 70 10.28 -10.07 -3.68
N THR A 71 11.50 -9.98 -4.20
CA THR A 71 11.97 -10.86 -5.28
C THR A 71 12.36 -12.26 -4.80
N ALA A 72 12.88 -12.39 -3.58
CA ALA A 72 13.36 -13.66 -3.07
C ALA A 72 12.33 -14.44 -2.22
N ARG A 73 11.32 -13.76 -1.67
CA ARG A 73 10.29 -14.36 -0.80
C ARG A 73 8.97 -14.51 -1.53
N THR A 74 9.03 -15.15 -2.69
CA THR A 74 7.84 -15.53 -3.45
C THR A 74 7.23 -16.79 -2.83
N PRO A 75 5.92 -17.04 -3.02
CA PRO A 75 5.28 -18.25 -2.49
C PRO A 75 5.95 -19.54 -2.97
N GLU A 76 6.48 -19.55 -4.20
CA GLU A 76 7.21 -20.68 -4.76
C GLU A 76 8.51 -20.95 -3.98
N ASN A 77 9.30 -19.91 -3.71
CA ASN A 77 10.54 -20.05 -2.93
C ASN A 77 10.26 -20.47 -1.48
N VAL A 78 9.18 -19.97 -0.87
CA VAL A 78 8.77 -20.38 0.47
C VAL A 78 8.38 -21.86 0.49
N ALA A 79 7.65 -22.33 -0.51
CA ALA A 79 7.29 -23.74 -0.65
C ALA A 79 8.53 -24.63 -0.86
N ALA A 80 9.47 -24.22 -1.73
CA ALA A 80 10.70 -24.96 -1.98
C ALA A 80 11.60 -25.05 -0.74
N VAL A 81 11.73 -23.96 0.02
CA VAL A 81 12.46 -23.98 1.32
C VAL A 81 11.76 -24.90 2.31
N ARG A 82 10.43 -24.85 2.41
CA ARG A 82 9.67 -25.74 3.31
C ARG A 82 9.90 -27.22 2.97
N ALA A 83 9.80 -27.58 1.70
CA ALA A 83 10.04 -28.94 1.23
C ALA A 83 11.48 -29.41 1.53
N SER A 84 12.47 -28.54 1.28
CA SER A 84 13.88 -28.86 1.56
C SER A 84 14.16 -29.08 3.04
N VAL A 85 13.56 -28.28 3.92
CA VAL A 85 13.69 -28.46 5.38
C VAL A 85 12.99 -29.73 5.85
N GLN A 86 11.81 -30.05 5.33
CA GLN A 86 11.11 -31.31 5.65
C GLN A 86 11.91 -32.53 5.20
N GLN A 87 12.53 -32.49 4.03
CA GLN A 87 13.35 -33.57 3.51
C GLN A 87 14.66 -33.75 4.29
N SER A 88 15.26 -32.66 4.78
CA SER A 88 16.54 -32.73 5.49
C SER A 88 16.64 -31.67 6.59
N PRO A 89 16.04 -31.92 7.77
CA PRO A 89 15.99 -30.94 8.86
C PRO A 89 17.36 -30.54 9.41
N ARG A 90 18.34 -31.44 9.36
CA ARG A 90 19.72 -31.22 9.86
C ARG A 90 20.65 -30.55 8.84
N ARG A 91 20.18 -30.28 7.62
CA ARG A 91 21.01 -29.68 6.57
C ARG A 91 21.29 -28.23 6.91
N SER A 92 22.55 -27.80 6.73
CA SER A 92 22.91 -26.41 6.98
C SER A 92 22.16 -25.45 6.06
N THR A 93 21.79 -24.28 6.60
CA THR A 93 21.10 -23.21 5.86
C THR A 93 21.87 -22.79 4.62
N PHE A 94 23.21 -22.76 4.71
CA PHE A 94 24.09 -22.48 3.58
C PHE A 94 23.94 -23.51 2.44
N LYS A 95 24.00 -24.81 2.74
CA LYS A 95 23.85 -25.87 1.74
C LYS A 95 22.43 -25.92 1.15
N CYS A 96 21.43 -25.52 1.93
CA CYS A 96 20.05 -25.39 1.46
C CYS A 96 19.91 -24.19 0.51
N ALA A 97 20.54 -23.06 0.85
CA ALA A 97 20.49 -21.84 0.04
C ALA A 97 21.14 -22.05 -1.33
N GLN A 98 22.32 -22.71 -1.36
CA GLN A 98 23.01 -23.04 -2.59
C GLN A 98 22.17 -23.96 -3.49
N ALA A 99 21.52 -24.98 -2.93
CA ALA A 99 20.67 -25.90 -3.69
C ALA A 99 19.44 -25.19 -4.30
N LEU A 100 18.87 -24.23 -3.57
CA LEU A 100 17.70 -23.47 -3.99
C LEU A 100 18.05 -22.21 -4.80
N ARG A 101 19.35 -21.97 -5.08
CA ARG A 101 19.86 -20.75 -5.73
C ARG A 101 19.38 -19.45 -5.06
N LEU A 102 19.23 -19.48 -3.74
CA LEU A 102 18.87 -18.34 -2.91
C LEU A 102 20.10 -17.80 -2.18
N SER A 103 20.10 -16.50 -1.86
CA SER A 103 21.08 -15.99 -0.91
C SER A 103 20.77 -16.50 0.50
N GLU A 104 21.81 -16.79 1.28
CA GLU A 104 21.68 -17.25 2.67
C GLU A 104 20.79 -16.31 3.50
N ARG A 105 20.94 -14.99 3.29
CA ARG A 105 20.13 -13.96 3.95
C ARG A 105 18.64 -14.06 3.60
N SER A 106 18.31 -14.39 2.35
CA SER A 106 16.92 -14.57 1.92
C SER A 106 16.33 -15.83 2.51
N LEU A 107 17.09 -16.93 2.49
CA LEU A 107 16.67 -18.19 3.08
C LEU A 107 16.46 -18.07 4.59
N ARG A 108 17.37 -17.41 5.33
CA ARG A 108 17.20 -17.14 6.77
C ARG A 108 15.93 -16.32 7.04
N ARG A 109 15.61 -15.32 6.21
CA ARG A 109 14.37 -14.54 6.33
C ARG A 109 13.13 -15.38 6.08
N ILE A 110 13.16 -16.32 5.11
CA ILE A 110 12.05 -17.24 4.86
C ILE A 110 11.83 -18.15 6.06
N LEU A 111 12.91 -18.76 6.57
CA LEU A 111 12.85 -19.66 7.73
C LEU A 111 12.31 -18.97 8.98
N HIS A 112 12.71 -17.71 9.22
CA HIS A 112 12.29 -16.95 10.40
C HIS A 112 10.90 -16.31 10.22
N ASN A 113 10.70 -15.49 9.18
CA ASN A 113 9.49 -14.66 9.07
C ASN A 113 8.30 -15.43 8.49
N ASP A 114 8.56 -16.29 7.51
CA ASP A 114 7.50 -16.90 6.69
C ASP A 114 7.20 -18.35 7.16
N LEU A 115 8.20 -19.06 7.70
CA LEU A 115 8.05 -20.44 8.20
C LEU A 115 8.10 -20.56 9.74
N GLN A 116 8.57 -19.54 10.47
CA GLN A 116 8.62 -19.51 11.94
C GLN A 116 9.35 -20.72 12.59
N ILE A 117 10.33 -21.29 11.88
CA ILE A 117 11.05 -22.51 12.31
C ILE A 117 12.15 -22.18 13.33
N PHE A 118 12.75 -21.00 13.23
CA PHE A 118 13.72 -20.50 14.20
C PHE A 118 13.06 -19.33 14.95
N LYS A 119 12.80 -19.53 16.24
CA LYS A 119 12.48 -18.44 17.17
C LYS A 119 13.77 -18.00 17.87
N THR A 120 13.85 -16.70 18.16
CA THR A 120 14.83 -16.16 19.11
C THR A 120 14.52 -16.65 20.51
#